data_AF-A0A0F6B282-F1
#
_entry.id   AF-A0A0F6B282-F1
#
_cell.length_a   1.000
_cell.length_b   1.000
_cell.length_c   1.000
_cell.angle_alpha   90.00
_cell.angle_beta   90.00
_cell.angle_gamma   90.00
#
_symmetry.space_group_name_H-M   'P 1'
#
loop_
_entity.id
_entity.type
_entity.pdbx_description
1 polymer ?
#
loop_
_entity_poly.entity_id
_entity_poly.type
_entity_poly.pdbx_seq_one_letter_code
_entity_poly.pdbx_strand_id
1 'polypeptide(L)'
;MGFKCGIVGLPNVGKSTLFNALTKAGIEAANFPFCTIEPNTGVVPMPDPRLDQLAEIVKPQRILPTTMEFVDIAGLVKGASKGEGLGNQFLTNIRETEAIGHVVRCFENDNIIHVAGKVNPVEDIDVINTELALADLDTCERAIHRVQKKAKGGDKDAKAELAALEKCLPHLAEAGMLRSLDLTDEDKAAIRYLSFLTLKPTMYIANVNEDGFENNPYLDQVREIAAKEGSVVVPVCAAVEADIAELDDDERDEFMAELGLEEPGLNRVIRAGYRLLNLQTYFTAGVKEVRAWTIPVGATAPQAAGKIHTDFEKGFIRAQTIAFDDFITYKGEQGAKEAGKMRAEGKDYIVKDGDIMNFLFNV
;
A
#
# COMPACT_ATOMS: atom_id res chain seq x y z
N MET A 1 -2.82 11.92 -8.08
CA MET A 1 -2.24 10.58 -8.32
C MET A 1 -2.49 9.77 -7.08
N GLY A 2 -3.13 8.61 -7.25
CA GLY A 2 -3.49 7.69 -6.17
C GLY A 2 -2.27 6.91 -5.68
N PHE A 3 -2.45 6.19 -4.57
CA PHE A 3 -1.42 5.34 -4.00
C PHE A 3 -1.60 3.92 -4.53
N LYS A 4 -0.58 3.40 -5.20
CA LYS A 4 -0.58 2.11 -5.90
C LYS A 4 0.33 1.11 -5.19
N CYS A 5 -0.20 -0.08 -4.93
CA CYS A 5 0.58 -1.21 -4.43
C CYS A 5 0.76 -2.24 -5.55
N GLY A 6 2.00 -2.52 -5.94
CA GLY A 6 2.32 -3.53 -6.94
C GLY A 6 2.36 -4.92 -6.33
N ILE A 7 1.51 -5.82 -6.80
CA ILE A 7 1.51 -7.22 -6.38
C ILE A 7 2.53 -7.98 -7.22
N VAL A 8 3.56 -8.51 -6.55
CA VAL A 8 4.64 -9.30 -7.17
C VAL A 8 4.66 -10.70 -6.58
N GLY A 9 5.25 -11.66 -7.29
CA GLY A 9 5.44 -13.02 -6.83
C GLY A 9 5.93 -13.92 -7.96
N LEU A 10 6.53 -15.05 -7.59
CA LEU A 10 6.94 -16.05 -8.57
C LEU A 10 5.71 -16.71 -9.23
N PRO A 11 5.89 -17.40 -10.37
CA PRO A 11 4.81 -18.21 -10.94
C PRO A 11 4.29 -19.25 -9.95
N ASN A 12 2.98 -19.52 -9.99
CA ASN A 12 2.29 -20.54 -9.19
C ASN A 12 2.29 -20.33 -7.66
N VAL A 13 2.49 -19.09 -7.18
CA VAL A 13 2.39 -18.76 -5.74
C VAL A 13 0.98 -18.34 -5.29
N GLY A 14 0.01 -18.29 -6.22
CA GLY A 14 -1.36 -17.83 -5.94
C GLY A 14 -1.60 -16.33 -6.18
N LYS A 15 -0.65 -15.62 -6.79
CA LYS A 15 -0.76 -14.20 -7.14
C LYS A 15 -2.04 -13.85 -7.91
N SER A 16 -2.31 -14.56 -9.02
CA SER A 16 -3.48 -14.28 -9.85
C SER A 16 -4.79 -14.62 -9.14
N THR A 17 -4.81 -15.70 -8.34
CA THR A 17 -5.97 -16.05 -7.51
C THR A 17 -6.30 -14.92 -6.54
N LEU A 18 -5.28 -14.44 -5.82
CA LEU A 18 -5.43 -13.34 -4.87
C LEU A 18 -5.83 -12.03 -5.55
N PHE A 19 -5.22 -11.70 -6.68
CA PHE A 19 -5.55 -10.49 -7.43
C PHE A 19 -6.98 -10.53 -7.97
N ASN A 20 -7.42 -11.66 -8.51
CA ASN A 20 -8.79 -11.83 -9.00
C ASN A 20 -9.82 -11.69 -7.87
N ALA A 21 -9.53 -12.24 -6.70
CA ALA A 21 -10.38 -12.09 -5.53
C ALA A 21 -10.44 -10.61 -5.06
N LEU A 22 -9.31 -9.89 -5.08
CA LEU A 22 -9.28 -8.45 -4.83
C LEU A 22 -10.10 -7.66 -5.86
N THR A 23 -10.00 -7.97 -7.16
CA THR A 23 -10.73 -7.22 -8.19
C THR A 23 -12.23 -7.52 -8.17
N LYS A 24 -12.65 -8.75 -7.84
CA LYS A 24 -14.07 -9.09 -7.66
C LYS A 24 -14.68 -8.39 -6.44
N ALA A 25 -13.90 -8.22 -5.37
CA ALA A 25 -14.28 -7.39 -4.23
C ALA A 25 -14.23 -5.87 -4.52
N GLY A 26 -13.61 -5.49 -5.63
CA GLY A 26 -13.45 -4.11 -6.08
C GLY A 26 -14.51 -3.67 -7.08
N ILE A 27 -14.50 -2.39 -7.41
CA ILE A 27 -15.29 -1.86 -8.53
C ILE A 27 -14.40 -2.03 -9.77
N GLU A 28 -14.88 -2.72 -10.82
CA GLU A 28 -14.18 -2.74 -12.11
C GLU A 28 -13.82 -1.30 -12.49
N ALA A 29 -12.55 -1.05 -12.85
CA ALA A 29 -12.09 0.27 -13.22
C ALA A 29 -12.93 0.78 -14.41
N ALA A 30 -13.97 1.54 -14.12
CA ALA A 30 -14.87 2.07 -15.13
C ALA A 30 -14.08 3.05 -16.01
N ASN A 31 -13.67 2.58 -17.19
CA ASN A 31 -13.20 3.32 -18.36
C ASN A 31 -12.69 4.75 -18.06
N PHE A 32 -11.47 4.87 -17.52
CA PHE A 32 -10.73 6.13 -17.59
C PHE A 32 -10.17 6.30 -19.02
N PRO A 33 -10.40 7.42 -19.74
CA PRO A 33 -10.32 7.45 -21.20
C PRO A 33 -8.92 7.43 -21.85
N PHE A 34 -7.85 7.00 -21.17
CA PHE A 34 -6.47 7.20 -21.65
C PHE A 34 -5.51 6.01 -21.47
N CYS A 35 -6.02 4.82 -21.21
CA CYS A 35 -5.21 3.68 -20.78
C CYS A 35 -4.82 2.77 -21.98
N THR A 36 -3.67 3.04 -22.60
CA THR A 36 -3.03 2.15 -23.58
C THR A 36 -2.31 0.98 -22.88
N ILE A 37 -2.73 -0.26 -23.15
CA ILE A 37 -2.09 -1.54 -22.74
C ILE A 37 -1.57 -1.51 -21.28
N GLU A 38 -2.47 -1.28 -20.33
CA GLU A 38 -2.10 -1.17 -18.92
C GLU A 38 -1.97 -2.54 -18.23
N PRO A 39 -1.09 -2.68 -17.23
CA PRO A 39 -1.14 -3.82 -16.30
C PRO A 39 -2.55 -3.93 -15.69
N ASN A 40 -2.97 -5.14 -15.30
CA ASN A 40 -4.27 -5.31 -14.66
C ASN A 40 -4.28 -4.48 -13.37
N THR A 41 -5.10 -3.43 -13.31
CA THR A 41 -5.28 -2.58 -12.13
C THR A 41 -6.62 -2.90 -11.47
N GLY A 42 -6.61 -2.98 -10.15
CA GLY A 42 -7.79 -3.22 -9.33
C GLY A 42 -7.95 -2.09 -8.32
N VAL A 43 -9.13 -1.45 -8.31
CA VAL A 43 -9.46 -0.43 -7.31
C VAL A 43 -10.42 -1.05 -6.31
N VAL A 44 -9.95 -1.21 -5.08
CA VAL A 44 -10.72 -1.84 -4.00
C VAL A 44 -11.18 -0.82 -2.98
N PRO A 45 -12.44 -0.87 -2.52
CA PRO A 45 -12.89 -0.04 -1.41
C PRO A 45 -12.14 -0.43 -0.13
N MET A 46 -11.83 0.57 0.68
CA MET A 46 -11.17 0.38 1.97
C MET A 46 -12.18 -0.18 2.98
N PRO A 47 -11.96 -1.37 3.56
CA PRO A 47 -12.83 -1.93 4.58
C PRO A 47 -12.60 -1.20 5.91
N ASP A 48 -13.49 -0.27 6.24
CA ASP A 48 -13.41 0.58 7.42
C ASP A 48 -14.76 0.63 8.16
N PRO A 49 -14.92 -0.10 9.28
CA PRO A 49 -16.19 -0.18 10.02
C PRO A 49 -16.62 1.17 10.61
N ARG A 50 -15.71 2.16 10.67
CA ARG A 50 -16.03 3.51 11.12
C ARG A 50 -17.04 4.20 10.21
N LEU A 51 -17.06 3.87 8.91
CA LEU A 51 -18.04 4.41 7.98
C LEU A 51 -19.46 3.98 8.32
N ASP A 52 -19.65 2.71 8.65
CA ASP A 52 -20.96 2.16 9.01
C ASP A 52 -21.45 2.77 10.33
N GLN A 53 -20.56 2.88 11.33
CA GLN A 53 -20.85 3.53 12.60
C GLN A 53 -21.25 5.02 12.43
N LEU A 54 -20.59 5.75 11.53
CA LEU A 54 -20.98 7.11 11.19
C LEU A 54 -22.33 7.15 10.46
N ALA A 55 -22.57 6.20 9.55
CA ALA A 55 -23.81 6.12 8.79
C ALA A 55 -25.03 5.81 9.67
N GLU A 56 -24.88 4.98 10.71
CA GLU A 56 -25.94 4.68 11.68
C GLU A 56 -26.43 5.95 12.41
N ILE A 57 -25.49 6.86 12.74
CA ILE A 57 -25.78 8.11 13.43
C ILE A 57 -26.36 9.15 12.46
N VAL A 58 -25.69 9.34 11.32
CA VAL A 58 -25.96 10.45 10.38
C VAL A 58 -27.13 10.15 9.45
N LYS A 59 -27.37 8.86 9.15
CA LYS A 59 -28.34 8.37 8.17
C LYS A 59 -28.20 9.06 6.80
N PRO A 60 -27.02 8.97 6.16
CA PRO A 60 -26.76 9.65 4.90
C PRO A 60 -27.52 9.01 3.73
N GLN A 61 -27.69 9.75 2.63
CA GLN A 61 -28.21 9.18 1.39
C GLN A 61 -27.22 8.22 0.72
N ARG A 62 -25.92 8.39 0.96
CA ARG A 62 -24.83 7.60 0.37
C ARG A 62 -23.66 7.44 1.35
N ILE A 63 -23.02 6.28 1.31
CA ILE A 63 -21.76 6.00 2.02
C ILE A 63 -20.67 5.84 0.95
N LEU A 64 -19.57 6.57 1.09
CA LEU A 64 -18.49 6.60 0.11
C LEU A 64 -17.16 6.20 0.78
N PRO A 65 -16.73 4.93 0.66
CA PRO A 65 -15.43 4.52 1.16
C PRO A 65 -14.31 5.18 0.37
N THR A 66 -13.13 5.27 0.98
CA THR A 66 -11.92 5.56 0.22
C THR A 66 -11.47 4.30 -0.50
N THR A 67 -10.55 4.42 -1.44
CA THR A 67 -10.11 3.29 -2.26
C THR A 67 -8.60 3.12 -2.21
N MET A 68 -8.17 1.89 -2.45
CA MET A 68 -6.77 1.54 -2.64
C MET A 68 -6.59 0.92 -4.03
N GLU A 69 -5.51 1.28 -4.72
CA GLU A 69 -5.20 0.74 -6.04
C GLU A 69 -4.14 -0.36 -5.92
N PHE A 70 -4.46 -1.54 -6.44
CA PHE A 70 -3.53 -2.65 -6.59
C PHE A 70 -3.21 -2.86 -8.07
N VAL A 71 -1.95 -3.12 -8.37
CA VAL A 71 -1.47 -3.36 -9.73
C VAL A 71 -0.92 -4.77 -9.80
N ASP A 72 -1.48 -5.62 -10.66
CA ASP A 72 -0.93 -6.94 -10.90
C ASP A 72 0.35 -6.81 -11.75
N ILE A 73 1.49 -7.06 -11.13
CA ILE A 73 2.75 -7.06 -11.85
C ILE A 73 2.91 -8.45 -12.48
N ALA A 74 3.15 -8.50 -13.78
CA ALA A 74 3.37 -9.75 -14.51
C ALA A 74 4.43 -10.63 -13.82
N GLY A 75 4.33 -11.95 -13.93
CA GLY A 75 5.25 -12.86 -13.22
C GLY A 75 6.71 -12.63 -13.61
N LEU A 76 7.59 -12.54 -12.60
CA LEU A 76 9.03 -12.44 -12.81
C LEU A 76 9.58 -13.75 -13.37
N VAL A 77 10.41 -13.67 -14.41
CA VAL A 77 11.31 -14.74 -14.84
C VAL A 77 12.72 -14.34 -14.44
N LYS A 78 13.49 -15.28 -13.89
CA LYS A 78 14.90 -15.09 -13.51
C LYS A 78 15.69 -14.44 -14.67
N GLY A 79 16.49 -13.42 -14.38
CA GLY A 79 17.27 -12.66 -15.37
C GLY A 79 16.65 -11.35 -15.84
N ALA A 80 15.62 -10.82 -15.17
CA ALA A 80 14.96 -9.58 -15.55
C ALA A 80 15.90 -8.36 -15.59
N SER A 81 16.85 -8.30 -14.67
CA SER A 81 17.88 -7.24 -14.60
C SER A 81 18.86 -7.23 -15.79
N LYS A 82 18.97 -8.33 -16.55
CA LYS A 82 19.89 -8.43 -17.70
C LYS A 82 19.32 -7.82 -18.99
N GLY A 83 18.09 -7.31 -18.95
CA GLY A 83 17.47 -6.59 -20.05
C GLY A 83 16.99 -7.45 -21.22
N GLU A 84 16.97 -8.79 -21.06
CA GLU A 84 16.42 -9.71 -22.05
C GLU A 84 14.95 -10.03 -21.73
N GLY A 85 14.05 -9.80 -22.70
CA GLY A 85 12.65 -10.25 -22.63
C GLY A 85 11.70 -9.45 -21.73
N LEU A 86 10.70 -10.13 -21.16
CA LEU A 86 9.59 -9.57 -20.37
C LEU A 86 10.03 -8.98 -19.00
N GLY A 87 11.26 -9.24 -18.56
CA GLY A 87 11.77 -8.80 -17.25
C GLY A 87 11.98 -7.28 -17.12
N ASN A 88 12.30 -6.57 -18.20
CA ASN A 88 12.37 -5.10 -18.15
C ASN A 88 10.99 -4.44 -17.98
N GLN A 89 9.94 -5.07 -18.52
CA GLN A 89 8.56 -4.59 -18.35
C GLN A 89 8.12 -4.79 -16.90
N PHE A 90 8.49 -5.91 -16.27
CA PHE A 90 8.28 -6.16 -14.83
C PHE A 90 8.84 -5.02 -13.96
N LEU A 91 10.12 -4.69 -14.15
CA LEU A 91 10.79 -3.64 -13.36
C LEU A 91 10.16 -2.27 -13.61
N THR A 92 9.79 -1.97 -14.86
CA THR A 92 9.11 -0.71 -15.22
C THR A 92 7.78 -0.58 -14.48
N ASN A 93 6.95 -1.62 -14.48
CA ASN A 93 5.65 -1.59 -13.82
C ASN A 93 5.79 -1.41 -12.29
N ILE A 94 6.82 -1.99 -11.66
CA ILE A 94 7.09 -1.76 -10.23
C ILE A 94 7.58 -0.34 -9.98
N ARG A 95 8.34 0.27 -10.91
CA ARG A 95 8.77 1.68 -10.74
C ARG A 95 7.58 2.63 -10.64
N GLU A 96 6.48 2.31 -11.31
CA GLU A 96 5.23 3.09 -11.33
C GLU A 96 4.33 2.91 -10.09
N THR A 97 4.71 2.05 -9.13
CA THR A 97 3.96 1.88 -7.86
C THR A 97 4.66 2.56 -6.69
N GLU A 98 3.96 2.77 -5.57
CA GLU A 98 4.57 3.36 -4.37
C GLU A 98 5.02 2.30 -3.35
N ALA A 99 4.44 1.10 -3.40
CA ALA A 99 4.78 -0.02 -2.53
C ALA A 99 4.72 -1.37 -3.26
N ILE A 100 5.26 -2.40 -2.60
CA ILE A 100 5.30 -3.79 -3.10
C ILE A 100 4.54 -4.70 -2.14
N GLY A 101 3.54 -5.43 -2.66
CA GLY A 101 2.92 -6.57 -2.01
C GLY A 101 3.49 -7.87 -2.59
N HIS A 102 4.40 -8.50 -1.86
CA HIS A 102 5.10 -9.70 -2.33
C HIS A 102 4.35 -10.97 -1.89
N VAL A 103 3.68 -11.64 -2.84
CA VAL A 103 3.01 -12.92 -2.60
C VAL A 103 4.03 -14.05 -2.55
N VAL A 104 4.08 -14.73 -1.40
CA VAL A 104 5.04 -15.81 -1.12
C VAL A 104 4.28 -17.10 -0.82
N ARG A 105 4.64 -18.18 -1.51
CA ARG A 105 4.02 -19.49 -1.31
C ARG A 105 4.49 -20.12 0.00
N CYS A 106 3.57 -20.32 0.93
CA CYS A 106 3.81 -20.93 2.24
C CYS A 106 2.97 -22.21 2.44
N PHE A 107 2.73 -22.96 1.37
CA PHE A 107 1.99 -24.21 1.39
C PHE A 107 2.53 -25.24 0.40
N GLU A 108 2.42 -26.52 0.76
CA GLU A 108 2.63 -27.64 -0.15
C GLU A 108 1.30 -28.08 -0.77
N ASN A 109 1.34 -28.48 -2.04
CA ASN A 109 0.21 -29.04 -2.77
C ASN A 109 0.76 -29.83 -3.96
N ASP A 110 0.50 -31.14 -3.97
CA ASP A 110 1.01 -32.07 -5.00
C ASP A 110 0.51 -31.75 -6.41
N ASN A 111 -0.60 -31.03 -6.54
CA ASN A 111 -1.17 -30.63 -7.83
C ASN A 111 -0.57 -29.33 -8.36
N ILE A 112 0.25 -28.62 -7.58
CA ILE A 112 0.80 -27.30 -7.94
C ILE A 112 2.32 -27.36 -7.98
N ILE A 113 2.86 -27.44 -9.20
CA ILE A 113 4.30 -27.53 -9.44
C ILE A 113 4.98 -26.19 -9.10
N HIS A 114 5.99 -26.26 -8.23
CA HIS A 114 6.85 -25.12 -7.93
C HIS A 114 7.90 -24.91 -9.03
N VAL A 115 8.26 -23.66 -9.35
CA VAL A 115 9.21 -23.34 -10.43
C VAL A 115 10.61 -23.94 -10.21
N ALA A 116 11.02 -24.07 -8.95
CA ALA A 116 12.28 -24.71 -8.55
C ALA A 116 12.14 -26.20 -8.20
N GLY A 117 10.94 -26.78 -8.37
CA GLY A 117 10.64 -28.18 -8.02
C GLY A 117 10.38 -28.43 -6.54
N LYS A 118 10.75 -27.50 -5.64
CA LYS A 118 10.43 -27.54 -4.20
C LYS A 118 10.03 -26.15 -3.71
N VAL A 119 9.07 -26.09 -2.78
CA VAL A 119 8.65 -24.85 -2.12
C VAL A 119 9.74 -24.41 -1.15
N ASN A 120 10.26 -23.19 -1.33
CA ASN A 120 11.23 -22.57 -0.44
C ASN A 120 11.01 -21.03 -0.41
N PRO A 121 10.22 -20.52 0.54
CA PRO A 121 9.93 -19.09 0.65
C PRO A 121 11.17 -18.20 0.71
N VAL A 122 12.24 -18.68 1.34
CA VAL A 122 13.49 -17.91 1.49
C VAL A 122 14.15 -17.70 0.14
N GLU A 123 14.30 -18.76 -0.64
CA GLU A 123 14.86 -18.69 -1.99
C GLU A 123 13.95 -17.88 -2.93
N ASP A 124 12.63 -18.05 -2.80
CA ASP A 124 11.67 -17.35 -3.65
C ASP A 124 11.74 -15.83 -3.44
N ILE A 125 11.82 -15.41 -2.17
CA ILE A 125 12.00 -14.00 -1.80
C ILE A 125 13.33 -13.47 -2.35
N ASP A 126 14.41 -14.24 -2.15
CA ASP A 126 15.77 -13.86 -2.57
C ASP A 126 15.89 -13.69 -4.08
N VAL A 127 15.21 -14.52 -4.88
CA VAL A 127 15.18 -14.39 -6.34
C VAL A 127 14.62 -13.03 -6.76
N ILE A 128 13.48 -12.63 -6.22
CA ILE A 128 12.87 -11.33 -6.58
C ILE A 128 13.73 -10.18 -6.07
N ASN A 129 14.15 -10.23 -4.80
CA ASN A 129 14.97 -9.20 -4.18
C ASN A 129 16.28 -8.98 -4.95
N THR A 130 16.98 -10.05 -5.31
CA THR A 130 18.22 -9.98 -6.11
C THR A 130 18.00 -9.25 -7.43
N GLU A 131 16.91 -9.53 -8.16
CA GLU A 131 16.63 -8.83 -9.42
C GLU A 131 16.33 -7.34 -9.22
N LEU A 132 15.64 -6.97 -8.13
CA LEU A 132 15.41 -5.57 -7.77
C LEU A 132 16.73 -4.85 -7.42
N ALA A 133 17.59 -5.50 -6.63
CA ALA A 133 18.88 -4.94 -6.22
C ALA A 133 19.83 -4.77 -7.40
N LEU A 134 19.90 -5.74 -8.31
CA LEU A 134 20.72 -5.65 -9.53
C LEU A 134 20.26 -4.50 -10.45
N ALA A 135 18.94 -4.31 -10.59
CA ALA A 135 18.39 -3.20 -11.37
C ALA A 135 18.69 -1.84 -10.74
N ASP A 136 18.65 -1.75 -9.41
CA ASP A 136 19.01 -0.55 -8.68
C ASP A 136 20.53 -0.31 -8.65
N LEU A 137 21.34 -1.37 -8.67
CA LEU A 137 22.80 -1.28 -8.76
C LEU A 137 23.23 -0.57 -10.05
N ASP A 138 22.74 -1.03 -11.21
CA ASP A 138 23.01 -0.36 -12.50
C ASP A 138 22.52 1.10 -12.50
N THR A 139 21.35 1.35 -11.89
CA THR A 139 20.81 2.71 -11.74
C THR A 139 21.73 3.59 -10.88
N CYS A 140 22.22 3.05 -9.77
CA CYS A 140 23.11 3.72 -8.82
C CYS A 140 24.47 4.05 -9.46
N GLU A 141 25.10 3.09 -10.13
CA GLU A 141 26.39 3.27 -10.81
C GLU A 141 26.33 4.37 -11.89
N ARG A 142 25.27 4.36 -12.71
CA ARG A 142 25.04 5.39 -13.73
C ARG A 142 24.81 6.77 -13.11
N ALA A 143 24.06 6.84 -12.00
CA ALA A 143 23.82 8.07 -11.28
C ALA A 143 25.12 8.64 -10.70
N ILE A 144 25.95 7.81 -10.06
CA ILE A 144 27.27 8.19 -9.54
C ILE A 144 28.12 8.78 -10.65
N HIS A 145 28.27 8.08 -11.79
CA HIS A 145 29.09 8.57 -12.90
C HIS A 145 28.63 9.94 -13.42
N ARG A 146 27.31 10.17 -13.48
CA ARG A 146 26.72 11.45 -13.92
C ARG A 146 26.97 12.59 -12.93
N VAL A 147 26.77 12.33 -11.64
CA VAL A 147 26.80 13.39 -10.60
C VAL A 147 28.22 13.71 -10.14
N GLN A 148 29.15 12.77 -10.24
CA GLN A 148 30.51 12.89 -9.70
C GLN A 148 31.28 14.12 -10.21
N LYS A 149 31.15 14.46 -11.50
CA LYS A 149 31.82 15.65 -12.07
C LYS A 149 31.22 16.96 -11.51
N LYS A 150 29.90 17.02 -11.34
CA LYS A 150 29.21 18.20 -10.77
C LYS A 150 29.56 18.37 -9.29
N ALA A 151 29.57 17.28 -8.53
CA ALA A 151 29.96 17.28 -7.12
C ALA A 151 31.40 17.79 -6.92
N LYS A 152 32.35 17.33 -7.75
CA LYS A 152 33.74 17.84 -7.76
C LYS A 152 33.83 19.32 -8.14
N GLY A 153 32.92 19.80 -8.99
CA GLY A 153 32.78 21.20 -9.37
C GLY A 153 32.20 22.12 -8.28
N GLY A 154 31.82 21.57 -7.12
CA GLY A 154 31.37 22.35 -5.97
C GLY A 154 29.86 22.48 -5.79
N ASP A 155 29.07 21.89 -6.69
CA ASP A 155 27.61 21.85 -6.59
C ASP A 155 27.17 21.12 -5.32
N LYS A 156 26.33 21.77 -4.50
CA LYS A 156 25.92 21.27 -3.18
C LYS A 156 24.93 20.11 -3.29
N ASP A 157 23.96 20.20 -4.20
CA ASP A 157 22.94 19.18 -4.38
C ASP A 157 23.58 17.91 -4.96
N ALA A 158 24.48 18.08 -5.92
CA ALA A 158 25.26 16.99 -6.48
C ALA A 158 26.15 16.29 -5.43
N LYS A 159 26.68 17.02 -4.44
CA LYS A 159 27.46 16.44 -3.34
C LYS A 159 26.59 15.63 -2.39
N ALA A 160 25.40 16.14 -2.03
CA ALA A 160 24.46 15.42 -1.19
C ALA A 160 23.97 14.13 -1.87
N GLU A 161 23.61 14.22 -3.16
CA GLU A 161 23.23 13.07 -3.96
C GLU A 161 24.36 12.04 -4.07
N LEU A 162 25.58 12.47 -4.38
CA LEU A 162 26.73 11.56 -4.46
C LEU A 162 26.99 10.84 -3.13
N ALA A 163 26.92 11.56 -2.01
CA ALA A 163 27.13 10.98 -0.69
C ALA A 163 26.06 9.93 -0.34
N ALA A 164 24.80 10.17 -0.70
CA ALA A 164 23.74 9.18 -0.53
C ALA A 164 23.97 7.95 -1.43
N LEU A 165 24.34 8.15 -2.70
CA LEU A 165 24.62 7.06 -3.64
C LEU A 165 25.83 6.20 -3.22
N GLU A 166 26.87 6.81 -2.68
CA GLU A 166 28.06 6.10 -2.18
C GLU A 166 27.73 5.21 -0.96
N LYS A 167 26.70 5.54 -0.17
CA LYS A 167 26.16 4.66 0.87
C LYS A 167 25.36 3.49 0.28
N CYS A 168 24.55 3.76 -0.74
CA CYS A 168 23.69 2.77 -1.39
C CYS A 168 24.48 1.71 -2.16
N LEU A 169 25.54 2.10 -2.87
CA LEU A 169 26.30 1.25 -3.78
C LEU A 169 26.79 -0.08 -3.17
N PRO A 170 27.53 -0.10 -2.03
CA PRO A 170 28.02 -1.35 -1.46
C PRO A 170 26.87 -2.27 -1.01
N HIS A 171 25.77 -1.69 -0.52
CA HIS A 171 24.61 -2.47 -0.10
C HIS A 171 23.94 -3.18 -1.28
N LEU A 172 23.75 -2.46 -2.39
CA LEU A 172 23.20 -3.02 -3.63
C LEU A 172 24.13 -4.07 -4.26
N ALA A 173 25.45 -3.89 -4.16
CA ALA A 173 26.43 -4.84 -4.70
C ALA A 173 26.37 -6.21 -4.00
N GLU A 174 25.90 -6.27 -2.76
CA GLU A 174 25.65 -7.49 -1.99
C GLU A 174 24.20 -7.99 -2.10
N ALA A 175 23.44 -7.50 -3.08
CA ALA A 175 22.00 -7.76 -3.25
C ALA A 175 21.13 -7.32 -2.06
N GLY A 176 21.61 -6.35 -1.26
CA GLY A 176 20.89 -5.78 -0.13
C GLY A 176 19.74 -4.84 -0.56
N MET A 177 18.69 -4.79 0.26
CA MET A 177 17.54 -3.92 0.03
C MET A 177 17.77 -2.53 0.64
N LEU A 178 17.76 -1.46 -0.15
CA LEU A 178 17.95 -0.10 0.38
C LEU A 178 16.96 0.32 1.47
N ARG A 179 15.78 -0.32 1.57
CA ARG A 179 14.83 -0.09 2.66
C ARG A 179 15.36 -0.48 4.05
N SER A 180 16.34 -1.38 4.14
CA SER A 180 16.98 -1.79 5.40
C SER A 180 18.25 -1.00 5.70
N LEU A 181 18.69 -0.15 4.78
CA LEU A 181 19.83 0.74 4.97
C LEU A 181 19.41 2.00 5.74
N ASP A 182 20.22 2.41 6.72
CA ASP A 182 19.99 3.62 7.50
C ASP A 182 20.32 4.88 6.69
N LEU A 183 19.34 5.30 5.88
CA LEU A 183 19.35 6.53 5.09
C LEU A 183 18.55 7.61 5.81
N THR A 184 19.16 8.78 5.97
CA THR A 184 18.48 9.96 6.54
C THR A 184 17.39 10.46 5.59
N ASP A 185 16.46 11.29 6.08
CA ASP A 185 15.44 11.91 5.24
C ASP A 185 16.05 12.79 4.13
N GLU A 186 17.20 13.41 4.42
CA GLU A 186 17.97 14.17 3.42
C GLU A 186 18.57 13.25 2.35
N ASP A 187 19.14 12.10 2.74
CA ASP A 187 19.65 11.10 1.80
C ASP A 187 18.53 10.60 0.87
N LYS A 188 17.39 10.23 1.46
CA LYS A 188 16.20 9.76 0.72
C LYS A 188 15.66 10.83 -0.22
N ALA A 189 15.62 12.10 0.21
CA ALA A 189 15.19 13.21 -0.63
C ALA A 189 16.12 13.42 -1.83
N ALA A 190 17.44 13.32 -1.63
CA ALA A 190 18.43 13.51 -2.69
C ALA A 190 18.34 12.45 -3.81
N ILE A 191 17.99 11.21 -3.46
CA ILE A 191 17.89 10.08 -4.41
C ILE A 191 16.46 9.76 -4.85
N ARG A 192 15.45 10.47 -4.33
CA ARG A 192 14.02 10.16 -4.56
C ARG A 192 13.65 10.08 -6.04
N TYR A 193 14.23 10.94 -6.87
CA TYR A 193 13.94 11.01 -8.30
C TYR A 193 14.42 9.77 -9.10
N LEU A 194 15.33 8.98 -8.53
CA LEU A 194 15.80 7.73 -9.15
C LEU A 194 14.77 6.59 -9.03
N SER A 195 13.78 6.74 -8.15
CA SER A 195 12.72 5.74 -7.94
C SER A 195 13.29 4.33 -7.74
N PHE A 196 14.27 4.20 -6.83
CA PHE A 196 14.87 2.92 -6.48
C PHE A 196 13.78 1.92 -6.04
N LEU A 197 13.84 0.72 -6.61
CA LEU A 197 12.89 -0.36 -6.39
C LEU A 197 13.02 -0.93 -4.97
N THR A 198 14.26 -1.15 -4.53
CA THR A 198 14.63 -1.72 -3.23
C THR A 198 14.36 -0.80 -2.05
N LEU A 199 14.13 0.49 -2.31
CA LEU A 199 13.74 1.49 -1.30
C LEU A 199 12.23 1.52 -1.07
N LYS A 200 11.42 0.95 -1.98
CA LYS A 200 9.96 0.92 -1.83
C LYS A 200 9.59 0.12 -0.57
N PRO A 201 8.62 0.60 0.22
CA PRO A 201 8.03 -0.18 1.30
C PRO A 201 7.46 -1.50 0.78
N THR A 202 7.70 -2.58 1.51
CA THR A 202 7.28 -3.94 1.13
C THR A 202 6.50 -4.61 2.25
N MET A 203 5.44 -5.33 1.87
CA MET A 203 4.80 -6.32 2.73
C MET A 203 4.86 -7.69 2.07
N TYR A 204 4.97 -8.74 2.87
CA TYR A 204 4.85 -10.13 2.43
C TYR A 204 3.42 -10.63 2.63
N ILE A 205 2.80 -11.04 1.54
CA ILE A 205 1.50 -11.70 1.54
C ILE A 205 1.80 -13.20 1.53
N ALA A 206 1.84 -13.81 2.71
CA ALA A 206 2.17 -15.21 2.87
C ALA A 206 0.94 -16.05 2.55
N ASN A 207 0.91 -16.63 1.36
CA ASN A 207 -0.19 -17.47 0.92
C ASN A 207 -0.06 -18.86 1.54
N VAL A 208 -1.04 -19.29 2.32
CA VAL A 208 -1.07 -20.56 3.09
C VAL A 208 -2.27 -21.41 2.69
N ASN A 209 -2.30 -22.68 3.11
CA ASN A 209 -3.53 -23.47 3.11
C ASN A 209 -4.47 -22.98 4.23
N GLU A 210 -5.72 -23.44 4.19
CA GLU A 210 -6.76 -23.10 5.19
C GLU A 210 -6.33 -23.40 6.63
N ASP A 211 -5.58 -24.48 6.84
CA ASP A 211 -5.01 -24.91 8.12
C ASP A 211 -3.59 -24.36 8.39
N GLY A 212 -3.05 -23.57 7.46
CA GLY A 212 -1.65 -23.15 7.44
C GLY A 212 -1.34 -21.83 8.15
N PHE A 213 -2.28 -21.26 8.90
CA PHE A 213 -2.09 -20.00 9.65
C PHE A 213 -1.23 -20.17 10.92
N GLU A 214 -1.22 -21.38 11.48
CA GLU A 214 -0.47 -21.76 12.67
C GLU A 214 0.46 -22.94 12.38
N ASN A 215 1.53 -23.08 13.17
CA ASN A 215 2.49 -24.20 13.07
C ASN A 215 3.03 -24.45 11.65
N ASN A 216 3.22 -23.39 10.86
CA ASN A 216 3.66 -23.45 9.48
C ASN A 216 5.13 -22.98 9.36
N PRO A 217 6.09 -23.91 9.13
CA PRO A 217 7.51 -23.57 9.04
C PRO A 217 7.84 -22.58 7.93
N TYR A 218 7.07 -22.59 6.82
CA TYR A 218 7.25 -21.64 5.73
C TYR A 218 6.86 -20.23 6.14
N LEU A 219 5.74 -20.10 6.84
CA LEU A 219 5.27 -18.82 7.37
C LEU A 219 6.26 -18.25 8.39
N ASP A 220 6.84 -19.10 9.23
CA ASP A 220 7.83 -18.69 10.23
C ASP A 220 9.12 -18.17 9.57
N GLN A 221 9.57 -18.80 8.49
CA GLN A 221 10.70 -18.30 7.68
C GLN A 221 10.42 -16.91 7.10
N VAL A 222 9.23 -16.69 6.54
CA VAL A 222 8.83 -15.38 5.99
C VAL A 222 8.78 -14.32 7.10
N ARG A 223 8.27 -14.66 8.29
CA ARG A 223 8.26 -13.76 9.46
C ARG A 223 9.67 -13.40 9.91
N GLU A 224 10.61 -14.34 9.91
CA GLU A 224 12.00 -14.09 10.27
C GLU A 224 12.67 -13.12 9.29
N ILE A 225 12.46 -13.30 7.98
CA ILE A 225 12.97 -12.38 6.95
C ILE A 225 12.37 -11.00 7.16
N ALA A 226 11.05 -10.90 7.27
CA ALA A 226 10.33 -9.65 7.40
C ALA A 226 10.78 -8.85 8.64
N ALA A 227 11.03 -9.52 9.77
CA ALA A 227 11.53 -8.88 10.98
C ALA A 227 12.93 -8.25 10.81
N LYS A 228 13.81 -8.83 9.98
CA LYS A 228 15.16 -8.30 9.73
C LYS A 228 15.16 -7.00 8.91
N GLU A 229 14.16 -6.81 8.06
CA GLU A 229 14.04 -5.64 7.18
C GLU A 229 12.88 -4.70 7.51
N GLY A 230 12.14 -4.96 8.60
CA GLY A 230 11.02 -4.13 9.05
C GLY A 230 9.77 -4.23 8.18
N SER A 231 9.63 -5.31 7.40
CA SER A 231 8.47 -5.54 6.54
C SER A 231 7.29 -6.16 7.31
N VAL A 232 6.07 -5.89 6.86
CA VAL A 232 4.86 -6.49 7.42
C VAL A 232 4.60 -7.84 6.77
N VAL A 233 4.11 -8.83 7.53
CA VAL A 233 3.63 -10.12 7.00
C VAL A 233 2.13 -10.22 7.18
N VAL A 234 1.42 -10.55 6.11
CA VAL A 234 -0.02 -10.80 6.10
C VAL A 234 -0.27 -12.22 5.62
N PRO A 235 -0.54 -13.18 6.52
CA PRO A 235 -0.94 -14.52 6.11
C PRO A 235 -2.36 -14.50 5.53
N VAL A 236 -2.57 -15.22 4.43
CA VAL A 236 -3.85 -15.32 3.73
C VAL A 236 -3.96 -16.69 3.08
N CYS A 237 -5.17 -17.24 2.96
CA CYS A 237 -5.42 -18.40 2.14
C CYS A 237 -6.10 -17.96 0.85
N ALA A 238 -5.33 -17.79 -0.24
CA ALA A 238 -5.88 -17.26 -1.49
C ALA A 238 -6.99 -18.13 -2.09
N ALA A 239 -7.02 -19.43 -1.78
CA ALA A 239 -8.11 -20.32 -2.18
C ALA A 239 -9.42 -19.95 -1.47
N VAL A 240 -9.39 -19.87 -0.13
CA VAL A 240 -10.55 -19.44 0.67
C VAL A 240 -11.04 -18.05 0.27
N GLU A 241 -10.13 -17.10 0.01
CA GLU A 241 -10.54 -15.76 -0.45
C GLU A 241 -11.20 -15.78 -1.84
N ALA A 242 -10.79 -16.69 -2.72
CA ALA A 242 -11.41 -16.84 -4.03
C ALA A 242 -12.82 -17.41 -3.94
N ASP A 243 -13.02 -18.39 -3.04
CA ASP A 243 -14.35 -18.95 -2.75
C ASP A 243 -15.27 -17.89 -2.15
N ILE A 244 -14.79 -17.14 -1.13
CA ILE A 244 -15.50 -16.01 -0.51
C ILE A 244 -15.93 -14.97 -1.56
N ALA A 245 -15.10 -14.71 -2.57
CA ALA A 245 -15.39 -13.72 -3.61
C ALA A 245 -16.43 -14.19 -4.65
N GLU A 246 -16.87 -15.44 -4.60
CA GLU A 246 -17.91 -16.00 -5.49
C GLU A 246 -19.27 -16.18 -4.81
N LEU A 247 -19.31 -16.08 -3.48
CA LEU A 247 -20.52 -16.21 -2.67
C LEU A 247 -21.29 -14.88 -2.60
N ASP A 248 -22.60 -14.97 -2.37
CA ASP A 248 -23.40 -13.81 -1.99
C ASP A 248 -23.20 -13.43 -0.51
N ASP A 249 -23.78 -12.32 -0.06
CA ASP A 249 -23.54 -11.81 1.29
C ASP A 249 -23.99 -12.79 2.40
N ASP A 250 -25.11 -13.49 2.21
CA ASP A 250 -25.66 -14.42 3.20
C ASP A 250 -24.84 -15.72 3.26
N GLU A 251 -24.51 -16.30 2.09
CA GLU A 251 -23.67 -17.51 1.98
C GLU A 251 -22.24 -17.24 2.46
N ARG A 252 -21.70 -16.06 2.17
CA ARG A 252 -20.36 -15.65 2.63
C ARG A 252 -20.29 -15.62 4.15
N ASP A 253 -21.27 -15.01 4.80
CA ASP A 253 -21.25 -14.85 6.25
C ASP A 253 -21.39 -16.21 6.97
N GLU A 254 -22.19 -17.13 6.42
CA GLU A 254 -22.27 -18.52 6.89
C GLU A 254 -20.93 -19.26 6.69
N PHE A 255 -20.34 -19.18 5.49
CA PHE A 255 -19.06 -19.81 5.18
C PHE A 255 -17.92 -19.31 6.07
N MET A 256 -17.83 -17.99 6.31
CA MET A 256 -16.83 -17.42 7.22
C MET A 256 -17.03 -17.90 8.66
N ALA A 257 -18.29 -17.99 9.12
CA ALA A 257 -18.59 -18.46 10.47
C ALA A 257 -18.19 -19.94 10.66
N GLU A 258 -18.39 -20.80 9.66
CA GLU A 258 -17.95 -22.20 9.69
C GLU A 258 -16.42 -22.34 9.82
N LEU A 259 -15.67 -21.47 9.14
CA LEU A 259 -14.22 -21.40 9.19
C LEU A 259 -13.67 -20.66 10.42
N GLY A 260 -14.54 -20.08 11.25
CA GLY A 260 -14.15 -19.27 12.41
C GLY A 260 -13.46 -17.95 12.03
N LEU A 261 -13.77 -17.40 10.86
CA LEU A 261 -13.26 -16.13 10.36
C LEU A 261 -14.20 -14.99 10.72
N GLU A 262 -13.68 -13.94 11.37
CA GLU A 262 -14.46 -12.73 11.67
C GLU A 262 -14.56 -11.77 10.47
N GLU A 263 -13.62 -11.87 9.53
CA GLU A 263 -13.59 -11.05 8.31
C GLU A 263 -12.77 -11.73 7.19
N PRO A 264 -12.99 -11.35 5.92
CA PRO A 264 -12.14 -11.78 4.81
C PRO A 264 -10.67 -11.42 5.04
N GLY A 265 -9.76 -12.34 4.73
CA GLY A 265 -8.32 -12.12 4.85
C GLY A 265 -7.81 -11.04 3.90
N LEU A 266 -8.47 -10.83 2.76
CA LEU A 266 -8.17 -9.72 1.85
C LEU A 266 -8.34 -8.35 2.53
N ASN A 267 -9.28 -8.18 3.45
CA ASN A 267 -9.43 -6.92 4.18
C ASN A 267 -8.17 -6.57 4.97
N ARG A 268 -7.49 -7.59 5.51
CA ARG A 268 -6.20 -7.42 6.21
C ARG A 268 -5.08 -7.02 5.25
N VAL A 269 -5.07 -7.56 4.02
CA VAL A 269 -4.12 -7.19 2.96
C VAL A 269 -4.33 -5.72 2.55
N ILE A 270 -5.57 -5.30 2.34
CA ILE A 270 -5.92 -3.92 1.99
C ILE A 270 -5.48 -2.95 3.11
N ARG A 271 -5.84 -3.24 4.37
CA ARG A 271 -5.41 -2.43 5.54
C ARG A 271 -3.90 -2.42 5.75
N ALA A 272 -3.21 -3.53 5.46
CA ALA A 272 -1.75 -3.57 5.53
C ALA A 272 -1.12 -2.70 4.45
N GLY A 273 -1.60 -2.78 3.21
CA GLY A 273 -1.13 -1.93 2.11
C GLY A 273 -1.35 -0.45 2.37
N TYR A 274 -2.52 -0.08 2.92
CA TYR A 274 -2.83 1.31 3.27
C TYR A 274 -1.87 1.87 4.32
N ARG A 275 -1.57 1.09 5.36
CA ARG A 275 -0.57 1.43 6.38
C ARG A 275 0.85 1.48 5.82
N LEU A 276 1.19 0.54 4.92
CA LEU A 276 2.50 0.47 4.27
C LEU A 276 2.81 1.74 3.45
N LEU A 277 1.78 2.33 2.85
CA LEU A 277 1.87 3.60 2.11
C LEU A 277 1.83 4.84 3.02
N ASN A 278 1.85 4.64 4.35
CA ASN A 278 1.77 5.68 5.36
C ASN A 278 0.56 6.60 5.17
N LEU A 279 -0.60 5.99 4.95
CA LEU A 279 -1.88 6.66 4.72
C LEU A 279 -2.76 6.59 5.96
N GLN A 280 -3.61 7.60 6.11
CA GLN A 280 -4.67 7.66 7.12
C GLN A 280 -5.95 8.23 6.49
N THR A 281 -7.06 8.00 7.17
CA THR A 281 -8.38 8.42 6.71
C THR A 281 -8.92 9.53 7.60
N TYR A 282 -9.57 10.54 7.01
CA TYR A 282 -10.48 11.43 7.72
C TYR A 282 -11.86 11.34 7.06
N PHE A 283 -12.91 11.80 7.75
CA PHE A 283 -14.28 11.71 7.28
C PHE A 283 -14.93 13.08 7.09
N THR A 284 -15.80 13.16 6.10
CA THR A 284 -16.84 14.19 6.03
C THR A 284 -18.18 13.51 6.26
N ALA A 285 -18.99 14.02 7.18
CA ALA A 285 -20.22 13.38 7.60
C ALA A 285 -21.41 14.34 7.51
N GLY A 286 -22.40 14.02 6.67
CA GLY A 286 -23.62 14.80 6.55
C GLY A 286 -24.77 14.02 5.90
N VAL A 287 -25.97 14.61 5.89
CA VAL A 287 -27.19 13.93 5.41
C VAL A 287 -27.11 13.51 3.94
N LYS A 288 -26.32 14.23 3.12
CA LYS A 288 -26.12 13.86 1.72
C LYS A 288 -25.18 12.66 1.56
N GLU A 289 -24.07 12.68 2.30
CA GLU A 289 -23.07 11.62 2.23
C GLU A 289 -22.25 11.55 3.52
N VAL A 290 -21.84 10.33 3.86
CA VAL A 290 -20.69 10.07 4.73
C VAL A 290 -19.58 9.55 3.83
N ARG A 291 -18.41 10.19 3.87
CA ARG A 291 -17.31 9.90 2.97
C ARG A 291 -15.98 9.82 3.69
N ALA A 292 -15.19 8.80 3.34
CA ALA A 292 -13.81 8.64 3.74
C ALA A 292 -12.85 9.30 2.72
N TRP A 293 -11.85 9.99 3.24
CA TRP A 293 -10.83 10.69 2.46
C TRP A 293 -9.43 10.22 2.86
N THR A 294 -8.65 9.83 1.85
CA THR A 294 -7.26 9.39 2.03
C THR A 294 -6.28 10.57 2.03
N ILE A 295 -5.44 10.63 3.05
CA ILE A 295 -4.33 11.57 3.18
C ILE A 295 -3.07 10.87 3.69
N PRO A 296 -1.86 11.36 3.37
CA PRO A 296 -0.65 10.93 4.05
C PRO A 296 -0.72 11.22 5.55
N VAL A 297 -0.15 10.34 6.37
CA VAL A 297 0.08 10.62 7.79
C VAL A 297 0.94 11.88 7.91
N GLY A 298 0.53 12.80 8.78
CA GLY A 298 1.21 14.08 8.96
C GLY A 298 0.70 15.21 8.06
N ALA A 299 -0.29 14.97 7.21
CA ALA A 299 -0.89 16.03 6.40
C ALA A 299 -1.58 17.11 7.28
N THR A 300 -1.41 18.37 6.87
CA THR A 300 -2.06 19.51 7.53
C THR A 300 -3.53 19.65 7.13
N ALA A 301 -4.33 20.38 7.92
CA ALA A 301 -5.72 20.64 7.59
C ALA A 301 -5.94 21.26 6.19
N PRO A 302 -5.14 22.23 5.71
CA PRO A 302 -5.23 22.73 4.34
C PRO A 302 -4.96 21.65 3.28
N GLN A 303 -3.94 20.82 3.46
CA GLN A 303 -3.61 19.73 2.53
C GLN A 303 -4.71 18.68 2.48
N ALA A 304 -5.32 18.38 3.63
CA ALA A 304 -6.48 17.49 3.69
C ALA A 304 -7.70 18.08 2.98
N ALA A 305 -7.96 19.38 3.15
CA ALA A 305 -9.02 20.09 2.44
C ALA A 305 -8.80 20.10 0.92
N GLY A 306 -7.54 20.22 0.48
CA GLY A 306 -7.13 20.14 -0.92
C GLY A 306 -7.49 18.82 -1.61
N LYS A 307 -7.66 17.73 -0.85
CA LYS A 307 -8.15 16.44 -1.39
C LYS A 307 -9.62 16.49 -1.81
N ILE A 308 -10.43 17.36 -1.20
CA ILE A 308 -11.82 17.59 -1.62
C ILE A 308 -11.81 18.43 -2.90
N HIS A 309 -11.13 19.56 -2.86
CA HIS A 309 -10.96 20.45 -4.02
C HIS A 309 -9.76 21.37 -3.81
N THR A 310 -9.02 21.69 -4.87
CA THR A 310 -7.82 22.54 -4.79
C THR A 310 -8.10 23.96 -4.28
N ASP A 311 -9.31 24.48 -4.51
CA ASP A 311 -9.73 25.80 -4.00
C ASP A 311 -9.87 25.82 -2.47
N PHE A 312 -10.21 24.69 -1.84
CA PHE A 312 -10.31 24.63 -0.38
C PHE A 312 -8.94 24.83 0.28
N GLU A 313 -7.88 24.31 -0.33
CA GLU A 313 -6.51 24.49 0.17
C GLU A 313 -6.05 25.95 0.00
N LYS A 314 -6.30 26.56 -1.16
CA LYS A 314 -5.94 27.96 -1.44
C LYS A 314 -6.73 28.96 -0.58
N GLY A 315 -8.03 28.73 -0.46
CA GLY A 315 -8.97 29.57 0.29
C GLY A 315 -9.10 29.21 1.76
N PHE A 316 -8.29 28.28 2.29
CA PHE A 316 -8.45 27.74 3.63
C PHE A 316 -8.46 28.83 4.70
N ILE A 317 -9.52 28.85 5.51
CA ILE A 317 -9.64 29.71 6.69
C ILE A 317 -9.37 28.90 7.95
N ARG A 318 -10.16 27.84 8.18
CA ARG A 318 -10.07 26.95 9.34
C ARG A 318 -10.81 25.65 9.09
N ALA A 319 -10.49 24.62 9.86
CA ALA A 319 -11.25 23.37 9.88
C ALA A 319 -12.01 23.23 11.19
N GLN A 320 -13.30 22.90 11.13
CA GLN A 320 -14.01 22.34 12.28
C GLN A 320 -13.71 20.85 12.31
N THR A 321 -13.29 20.34 13.47
CA THR A 321 -12.96 18.91 13.63
C THR A 321 -13.56 18.35 14.91
N ILE A 322 -13.99 17.10 14.84
CA ILE A 322 -14.44 16.27 15.97
C ILE A 322 -13.68 14.95 15.86
N ALA A 323 -13.09 14.49 16.96
CA ALA A 323 -12.44 13.17 16.97
C ALA A 323 -13.49 12.06 16.80
N PHE A 324 -13.11 10.96 16.14
CA PHE A 324 -14.01 9.83 15.89
C PHE A 324 -14.78 9.37 17.15
N ASP A 325 -14.03 9.07 18.21
CA ASP A 325 -14.60 8.56 19.46
C ASP A 325 -15.57 9.55 20.11
N ASP A 326 -15.29 10.86 20.02
CA ASP A 326 -16.20 11.90 20.51
C ASP A 326 -17.48 11.95 19.65
N PHE A 327 -17.37 11.83 18.32
CA PHE A 327 -18.54 11.83 17.43
C PHE A 327 -19.47 10.65 17.73
N ILE A 328 -18.91 9.46 17.95
CA ILE A 328 -19.68 8.26 18.36
C ILE A 328 -20.29 8.46 19.75
N THR A 329 -19.48 8.86 20.74
CA THR A 329 -19.91 9.03 22.14
C THR A 329 -21.07 10.00 22.28
N TYR A 330 -21.01 11.13 21.57
CA TYR A 330 -22.03 12.17 21.63
C TYR A 330 -23.08 12.09 20.52
N LYS A 331 -23.15 10.95 19.81
CA LYS A 331 -24.18 10.65 18.80
C LYS A 331 -24.32 11.73 17.72
N GLY A 332 -23.18 12.19 17.20
CA GLY A 332 -23.10 13.08 16.06
C GLY A 332 -22.70 14.51 16.36
N GLU A 333 -22.72 15.33 15.32
CA GLU A 333 -22.15 16.69 15.32
C GLU A 333 -22.76 17.59 16.41
N GLN A 334 -24.09 17.61 16.53
CA GLN A 334 -24.78 18.50 17.47
C GLN A 334 -24.47 18.13 18.92
N GLY A 335 -24.50 16.84 19.26
CA GLY A 335 -24.17 16.40 20.62
C GLY A 335 -22.70 16.65 20.96
N ALA A 336 -21.79 16.39 20.02
CA ALA A 336 -20.37 16.68 20.22
C ALA A 336 -20.11 18.19 20.40
N LYS A 337 -20.85 19.04 19.67
CA LYS A 337 -20.78 20.49 19.82
C LYS A 337 -21.30 20.96 21.18
N GLU A 338 -22.43 20.44 21.65
CA GLU A 338 -22.99 20.74 22.97
C GLU A 338 -22.06 20.30 24.11
N ALA A 339 -21.35 19.19 23.93
CA ALA A 339 -20.32 18.70 24.85
C ALA A 339 -18.96 19.42 24.74
N GLY A 340 -18.83 20.43 23.87
CA GLY A 340 -17.60 21.19 23.69
C GLY A 340 -16.46 20.43 23.01
N LYS A 341 -16.77 19.36 22.27
CA LYS A 341 -15.80 18.51 21.56
C LYS A 341 -15.51 18.93 20.12
N MET A 342 -16.31 19.85 19.58
CA MET A 342 -16.04 20.44 18.28
C MET A 342 -14.96 21.52 18.40
N ARG A 343 -13.80 21.25 17.79
CA ARG A 343 -12.65 22.17 17.77
C ARG A 343 -12.63 22.97 16.47
N ALA A 344 -12.03 24.16 16.53
CA ALA A 344 -11.72 24.96 15.35
C ALA A 344 -10.20 25.05 15.20
N GLU A 345 -9.69 24.42 14.17
CA GLU A 345 -8.27 24.20 13.94
C GLU A 345 -7.73 25.07 12.80
N GLY A 346 -6.50 25.54 12.97
CA GLY A 346 -5.80 26.42 12.03
C GLY A 346 -5.03 25.66 10.95
N LYS A 347 -4.19 26.39 10.22
CA LYS A 347 -3.40 25.86 9.09
C LYS A 347 -2.34 24.84 9.50
N ASP A 348 -1.81 24.96 10.73
CA ASP A 348 -0.75 24.11 11.25
C ASP A 348 -1.28 22.82 11.90
N TYR A 349 -2.61 22.64 11.95
CA TYR A 349 -3.19 21.43 12.54
C TYR A 349 -2.85 20.22 11.67
N ILE A 350 -2.25 19.22 12.32
CA ILE A 350 -1.98 17.91 11.72
C ILE A 350 -3.22 17.05 11.93
N VAL A 351 -3.87 16.69 10.83
CA VAL A 351 -5.08 15.86 10.83
C VAL A 351 -4.79 14.53 11.52
N LYS A 352 -5.73 14.06 12.33
CA LYS A 352 -5.64 12.76 12.99
C LYS A 352 -6.48 11.73 12.24
N ASP A 353 -6.03 10.48 12.28
CA ASP A 353 -6.81 9.39 11.71
C ASP A 353 -8.19 9.32 12.38
N GLY A 354 -9.23 9.23 11.55
CA GLY A 354 -10.62 9.22 11.98
C GLY A 354 -11.25 10.58 12.27
N ASP A 355 -10.54 11.71 12.14
CA ASP A 355 -11.15 13.04 12.34
C ASP A 355 -12.38 13.23 11.44
N ILE A 356 -13.49 13.71 12.02
CA ILE A 356 -14.66 14.18 11.26
C ILE A 356 -14.49 15.67 11.03
N MET A 357 -14.30 16.07 9.77
CA MET A 357 -13.89 17.42 9.41
C MET A 357 -14.92 18.14 8.55
N ASN A 358 -15.07 19.44 8.81
CA ASN A 358 -15.77 20.40 7.96
C ASN A 358 -14.88 21.61 7.72
N PHE A 359 -14.63 21.96 6.45
CA PHE A 359 -13.68 22.99 6.08
C PHE A 359 -14.37 24.31 5.75
N LEU A 360 -13.93 25.39 6.39
CA LEU A 360 -14.34 26.75 6.06
C LEU A 360 -13.27 27.39 5.17
N PHE A 361 -13.70 27.88 4.01
CA PHE A 361 -12.84 28.49 3.01
C PHE A 361 -13.52 29.72 2.41
N ASN A 362 -12.71 30.62 1.83
CA ASN A 362 -13.20 31.72 1.02
C ASN A 362 -13.03 31.38 -0.47
N VAL A 363 -14.00 31.79 -1.29
CA VAL A 363 -13.96 31.61 -2.75
C VAL A 363 -13.23 32.77 -3.41
#